data_AF-A0A3S0MA71-F1
#
_entry.id   AF-A0A3S0MA71-F1
#
_cell.length_a   1.000
_cell.length_b   1.000
_cell.length_c   1.000
_cell.angle_alpha   90.00
_cell.angle_beta   90.00
_cell.angle_gamma   90.00
#
_symmetry.space_group_name_H-M   'P 1'
#
loop_
_entity.id
_entity.type
_entity.pdbx_description
1 polymer ?
#
loop_
_entity_poly.entity_id
_entity_poly.type
_entity_poly.pdbx_seq_one_letter_code
_entity_poly.pdbx_strand_id
1 'polypeptide(L)'
;MKNYSNSIMAELEKQLKTTHSNVDYPIHSSQQAIKATIASLEQLKAFFKKHSFTSKSEEIEFFKEIKPQLASKLIFYNEIYNIEISKLVG
;
A
#
# COMPACT_ATOMS: atom_id res chain seq x y z
N MET A 1 -11.46 -8.76 -11.30
CA MET A 1 -10.44 -7.91 -10.64
C MET A 1 -10.44 -7.99 -9.11
N LYS A 2 -11.60 -7.90 -8.45
CA LYS A 2 -11.73 -7.80 -6.97
C LYS A 2 -10.94 -8.82 -6.15
N ASN A 3 -11.01 -10.11 -6.50
CA ASN A 3 -10.32 -11.17 -5.73
C ASN A 3 -8.79 -11.01 -5.73
N TYR A 4 -8.22 -10.62 -6.87
CA TYR A 4 -6.78 -10.41 -7.00
C TYR A 4 -6.33 -9.14 -6.27
N SER A 5 -7.13 -8.07 -6.36
CA SER A 5 -6.87 -6.85 -5.58
C SER A 5 -6.92 -7.13 -4.07
N ASN A 6 -7.87 -7.94 -3.62
CA ASN A 6 -7.98 -8.34 -2.21
C ASN A 6 -6.80 -9.21 -1.76
N SER A 7 -6.28 -10.10 -2.62
CA SER A 7 -5.09 -10.89 -2.28
C SER A 7 -3.84 -10.02 -2.16
N ILE A 8 -3.66 -9.03 -3.05
CA ILE A 8 -2.59 -8.04 -2.92
C ILE A 8 -2.74 -7.26 -1.61
N MET A 9 -3.96 -6.84 -1.29
CA MET A 9 -4.24 -6.10 -0.05
C MET A 9 -3.91 -6.93 1.20
N ALA A 10 -4.31 -8.20 1.21
CA ALA A 10 -4.06 -9.12 2.32
C ALA A 10 -2.56 -9.43 2.50
N GLU A 11 -1.83 -9.61 1.39
CA GLU A 11 -0.38 -9.79 1.43
C GLU A 11 0.31 -8.53 1.95
N LEU A 12 -0.10 -7.35 1.48
CA LEU A 12 0.42 -6.08 1.97
C LEU A 12 0.17 -5.93 3.48
N GLU A 13 -1.07 -6.14 3.94
CA GLU A 13 -1.44 -6.10 5.37
C GLU A 13 -0.54 -7.01 6.21
N LYS A 14 -0.29 -8.24 5.72
CA LYS A 14 0.60 -9.19 6.38
C LYS A 14 2.06 -8.69 6.45
N GLN A 15 2.59 -8.14 5.36
CA GLN A 15 3.93 -7.56 5.31
C GLN A 15 4.06 -6.37 6.25
N LEU A 16 3.04 -5.49 6.29
CA LEU A 16 2.99 -4.35 7.18
C LEU A 16 2.98 -4.80 8.64
N LYS A 17 2.13 -5.78 9.00
CA LYS A 17 2.03 -6.30 10.37
C LYS A 17 3.34 -6.93 10.86
N THR A 18 4.03 -7.64 9.97
CA THR A 18 5.36 -8.21 10.25
C THR A 18 6.40 -7.11 10.48
N THR A 19 6.35 -6.03 9.68
CA THR A 19 7.26 -4.88 9.80
C THR A 19 7.05 -4.12 11.13
N HIS A 20 5.80 -3.97 11.59
CA HIS A 20 5.47 -3.28 12.84
C HIS A 20 5.85 -4.07 14.11
N SER A 21 6.18 -5.35 13.98
CA SER A 21 6.59 -6.16 15.12
C SER A 21 8.01 -5.81 15.60
N ASN A 22 8.78 -5.06 14.81
CA ASN A 22 10.10 -4.52 15.17
C ASN A 22 9.97 -3.01 15.44
N VAL A 23 9.52 -2.65 16.65
CA VAL A 23 9.23 -1.27 17.06
C VAL A 23 10.51 -0.47 17.35
N ASP A 24 11.66 -1.14 17.52
CA ASP A 24 12.93 -0.51 17.88
C ASP A 24 13.48 0.47 16.82
N TYR A 25 12.97 0.43 15.58
CA TYR A 25 13.48 1.23 14.47
C TYR A 25 12.36 1.83 13.61
N PRO A 26 11.57 2.79 14.13
CA PRO A 26 10.35 3.30 13.47
C PRO A 26 10.61 3.93 12.09
N ILE A 27 11.78 4.54 11.87
CA ILE A 27 12.21 5.05 10.55
C ILE A 27 12.36 3.92 9.54
N HIS A 28 13.12 2.88 9.92
CA HIS A 28 13.37 1.73 9.05
C HIS A 28 12.09 0.96 8.77
N SER A 29 11.24 0.78 9.79
CA SER A 29 9.93 0.15 9.66
C SER A 29 9.02 0.93 8.72
N SER A 30 9.01 2.26 8.80
CA SER A 30 8.23 3.13 7.89
C SER A 30 8.76 3.05 6.46
N GLN A 31 10.09 3.09 6.25
CA GLN A 31 10.69 2.91 4.93
C GLN A 31 10.33 1.55 4.30
N GLN A 32 10.36 0.48 5.09
CA GLN A 32 10.00 -0.85 4.61
C GLN A 32 8.52 -0.95 4.28
N ALA A 33 7.65 -0.34 5.09
CA ALA A 33 6.22 -0.24 4.82
C ALA A 33 5.91 0.56 3.54
N ILE A 34 6.61 1.67 3.30
CA ILE A 34 6.52 2.45 2.06
C ILE A 34 6.92 1.58 0.86
N LYS A 35 8.07 0.89 0.92
CA LYS A 35 8.54 0.01 -0.16
C LYS A 35 7.54 -1.10 -0.47
N ALA A 36 7.01 -1.78 0.55
CA ALA A 36 5.99 -2.82 0.40
C ALA A 36 4.71 -2.29 -0.25
N THR A 37 4.27 -1.10 0.16
CA THR A 37 3.07 -0.46 -0.40
C THR A 37 3.27 -0.06 -1.86
N ILE A 38 4.43 0.50 -2.23
CA ILE A 38 4.77 0.83 -3.62
C ILE A 38 4.78 -0.44 -4.48
N ALA A 39 5.45 -1.50 -4.02
CA ALA A 39 5.50 -2.77 -4.75
C ALA A 39 4.09 -3.36 -4.97
N SER A 40 3.21 -3.25 -3.97
CA SER A 40 1.81 -3.70 -4.08
C SER A 40 1.01 -2.87 -5.09
N LEU A 41 1.22 -1.54 -5.10
CA LEU A 41 0.63 -0.65 -6.11
C LEU A 41 1.12 -0.96 -7.53
N GLU A 42 2.39 -1.29 -7.70
CA GLU A 42 2.94 -1.68 -9.00
C GLU A 42 2.37 -3.02 -9.48
N GLN A 43 2.23 -4.00 -8.60
CA GLN A 43 1.57 -5.26 -8.92
C GLN A 43 0.11 -5.06 -9.33
N LEU A 44 -0.63 -4.19 -8.60
CA LEU A 44 -2.00 -3.85 -8.95
C LEU A 44 -2.06 -3.16 -10.33
N LYS A 45 -1.13 -2.24 -10.60
CA LYS A 45 -1.04 -1.53 -11.89
C LYS A 45 -0.69 -2.48 -13.04
N ALA A 46 0.20 -3.43 -12.82
CA ALA A 46 0.57 -4.45 -13.81
C ALA A 46 -0.61 -5.38 -14.12
N PHE A 47 -1.38 -5.77 -13.11
CA PHE A 47 -2.62 -6.53 -13.29
C PHE A 47 -3.67 -5.71 -14.05
N PHE A 48 -3.90 -4.46 -13.64
CA PHE A 48 -4.81 -3.52 -14.32
C PHE A 48 -4.49 -3.39 -15.81
N LYS A 49 -3.20 -3.25 -16.18
CA LYS A 49 -2.81 -3.12 -17.59
C LYS A 49 -3.16 -4.36 -18.45
N LYS A 50 -3.24 -5.54 -17.84
CA LYS A 50 -3.55 -6.81 -18.52
C LYS A 50 -5.05 -7.15 -18.45
N HIS A 51 -5.78 -6.55 -17.52
CA HIS A 51 -7.19 -6.84 -17.28
C HIS A 51 -8.08 -5.90 -18.10
N SER A 52 -9.00 -6.47 -18.87
CA SER A 52 -10.09 -5.71 -19.48
C SER A 52 -11.28 -5.73 -18.52
N PHE A 53 -11.74 -4.56 -18.09
CA PHE A 53 -12.91 -4.48 -17.22
C PHE A 53 -14.12 -5.15 -17.87
N THR A 54 -14.80 -6.00 -17.11
CA THR A 54 -16.01 -6.69 -17.61
C THR A 54 -17.24 -5.80 -17.51
N SER A 55 -17.19 -4.73 -16.71
CA SER A 55 -18.28 -3.77 -16.56
C SER A 55 -17.80 -2.42 -16.04
N LYS A 56 -18.58 -1.37 -16.32
CA LYS A 56 -18.36 -0.03 -15.77
C LYS A 56 -18.43 0.00 -14.24
N SER A 57 -19.21 -0.91 -13.64
CA SER A 57 -19.29 -1.05 -12.19
C SER A 57 -17.98 -1.60 -11.59
N GLU A 58 -17.33 -2.56 -12.25
CA GLU A 58 -16.02 -3.08 -11.84
C GLU A 58 -14.95 -1.97 -11.91
N GLU A 59 -14.99 -1.17 -12.96
CA GLU A 59 -14.10 -0.01 -13.12
C GLU A 59 -14.30 1.04 -12.01
N ILE A 60 -15.55 1.40 -11.72
CA ILE A 60 -15.89 2.34 -10.65
C ILE A 60 -15.42 1.81 -9.29
N GLU A 61 -15.67 0.54 -8.97
CA GLU A 61 -15.20 -0.08 -7.72
C GLU A 61 -13.67 -0.02 -7.61
N PHE A 62 -12.96 -0.30 -8.71
CA PHE A 62 -11.51 -0.20 -8.72
C PHE A 62 -10.99 1.21 -8.42
N PHE A 63 -11.52 2.22 -9.10
CA PHE A 63 -11.04 3.59 -8.96
C PHE A 63 -11.50 4.30 -7.68
N LYS A 64 -12.68 3.93 -7.15
CA LYS A 64 -13.24 4.56 -5.94
C LYS A 64 -12.91 3.84 -4.65
N GLU A 65 -12.76 2.51 -4.67
CA GLU A 65 -12.55 1.73 -3.45
C GLU A 65 -11.14 1.16 -3.41
N ILE A 66 -10.77 0.34 -4.39
CA ILE A 66 -9.55 -0.48 -4.33
C ILE A 66 -8.28 0.37 -4.41
N LYS A 67 -8.18 1.25 -5.43
CA LYS A 67 -7.00 2.09 -5.64
C LYS A 67 -6.79 3.09 -4.48
N PRO A 68 -7.84 3.79 -4.00
CA PRO A 68 -7.70 4.69 -2.84
C PRO A 68 -7.25 3.99 -1.56
N GLN A 69 -7.70 2.75 -1.30
CA GLN A 69 -7.26 1.99 -0.12
C GLN A 69 -5.74 1.79 -0.09
N LEU A 70 -5.14 1.35 -1.19
CA LEU A 70 -3.68 1.18 -1.27
C LEU A 70 -2.93 2.53 -1.23
N ALA A 71 -3.46 3.55 -1.90
CA ALA A 71 -2.87 4.88 -1.89
C ALA A 71 -2.88 5.52 -0.49
N SER A 72 -3.95 5.31 0.29
CA SER A 72 -4.06 5.84 1.66
C SER A 72 -2.99 5.28 2.58
N LYS A 73 -2.63 3.99 2.44
CA LYS A 73 -1.55 3.35 3.20
C LYS A 73 -0.19 3.97 2.87
N LEU A 74 0.06 4.28 1.60
CA LEU A 74 1.30 4.92 1.18
C LEU A 74 1.44 6.31 1.80
N ILE A 75 0.36 7.09 1.80
CA ILE A 75 0.32 8.42 2.45
C ILE A 75 0.60 8.27 3.94
N PHE A 76 -0.10 7.36 4.62
CA PHE A 76 0.08 7.11 6.05
C PHE A 76 1.54 6.80 6.43
N TYR A 77 2.19 5.87 5.72
CA TYR A 77 3.58 5.52 6.04
C TYR A 77 4.60 6.59 5.64
N ASN A 78 4.32 7.36 4.59
CA ASN A 78 5.13 8.54 4.27
C ASN A 78 5.05 9.59 5.38
N GLU A 79 3.87 9.84 5.94
CA GLU A 79 3.70 10.77 7.06
C GLU A 79 4.46 10.30 8.30
N ILE A 80 4.37 9.02 8.67
CA ILE A 80 5.17 8.48 9.79
C ILE A 80 6.66 8.66 9.52
N TYR A 81 7.12 8.29 8.33
CA TYR A 81 8.54 8.45 7.98
C TYR A 81 9.00 9.92 8.10
N ASN A 82 8.21 10.87 7.60
CA ASN A 82 8.52 12.29 7.69
C ASN A 82 8.59 12.76 9.15
N ILE A 83 7.61 12.36 9.99
CA ILE A 83 7.60 12.68 11.42
C ILE A 83 8.85 12.15 12.11
N GLU A 84 9.22 10.89 11.86
CA GLU A 84 10.39 10.27 12.50
C GLU A 84 11.71 10.89 12.03
N ILE A 85 11.83 11.25 10.75
CA ILE A 85 13.00 11.99 10.25
C ILE A 85 13.07 13.38 10.90
N SER A 86 11.96 14.12 10.97
CA SER A 86 11.94 15.46 11.59
C SER A 86 12.39 15.43 13.07
N LYS A 87 12.12 14.36 13.81
CA LYS A 87 12.61 14.18 15.20
C LYS A 87 14.13 14.04 15.31
N LEU A 88 14.83 13.62 14.25
CA LEU A 88 16.28 13.47 14.27
C LEU A 88 17.04 14.75 13.90
N VAL A 89 16.37 15.68 13.20
CA VAL A 89 16.98 16.92 12.71
C VAL A 89 16.79 18.10 13.67
N GLY A 90 15.89 17.96 14.66
CA GLY A 90 15.61 18.96 15.70
C GLY A 90 16.21 18.56 17.04
#